data_AF-A0A072UV87-F1
#
_entry.id   AF-A0A072UV87-F1
#
_cell.length_a   1.000
_cell.length_b   1.000
_cell.length_c   1.000
_cell.angle_alpha   90.00
_cell.angle_beta   90.00
_cell.angle_gamma   90.00
#
_symmetry.space_group_name_H-M   'P 1'
#
loop_
_entity.id
_entity.type
_entity.pdbx_description
1 polymer ?
#
loop_
_entity_poly.entity_id
_entity_poly.type
_entity_poly.pdbx_seq_one_letter_code
_entity_poly.pdbx_strand_id
1 'polypeptide(L)'
;MLKQLRKLGIKSVRQEYGNALSAAIQEMKQLESLNIGAITKDEILDLDLASAPSRLRVLNLKCRLTKLPNWIPNLQYLVKLRLGLSNFKDDPLDSLNTLPNLLRLNLWDDAFSGERLHFKKGGFPKLKELDLTRLNRLSSISIDEEALVDLEHFRFRNNPQLKVLPHDLQNLKNLQFLGFAEMPVELVDSIDPEKGGTCRWIINHIPLVQIRQNVGSKFHDYMLHRIPTKIKV
;
A
#
# COMPACT_ATOMS: atom_id res chain seq x y z
N MET A 1 -12.37 9.48 31.12
CA MET A 1 -12.85 9.67 29.73
C MET A 1 -11.66 9.63 28.78
N LEU A 2 -11.66 8.80 27.73
CA LEU A 2 -10.52 8.57 26.82
C LEU A 2 -10.25 9.72 25.82
N LYS A 3 -10.78 10.93 26.06
CA LYS A 3 -10.75 12.07 25.12
C LYS A 3 -9.36 12.61 24.81
N GLN A 4 -8.38 12.33 25.67
CA GLN A 4 -6.97 12.72 25.52
C GLN A 4 -6.11 11.62 24.86
N LEU A 5 -6.72 10.52 24.44
CA LEU A 5 -6.00 9.40 23.85
C LEU A 5 -5.41 9.82 22.48
N ARG A 6 -4.10 9.60 22.31
CA ARG A 6 -3.38 9.90 21.06
C ARG A 6 -3.22 8.68 20.17
N LYS A 7 -3.30 7.47 20.72
CA LYS A 7 -3.14 6.23 19.98
C LYS A 7 -4.20 5.22 20.42
N LEU A 8 -5.02 4.76 19.49
CA LEU A 8 -6.02 3.72 19.71
C LEU A 8 -5.70 2.52 18.83
N GLY A 9 -5.57 1.36 19.45
CA GLY A 9 -5.41 0.08 18.76
C GLY A 9 -6.45 -0.90 19.27
N ILE A 10 -7.34 -1.36 18.40
CA ILE A 10 -8.34 -2.38 18.74
C ILE A 10 -8.28 -3.47 17.69
N LYS A 11 -8.15 -4.70 18.15
CA LYS A 11 -8.18 -5.90 17.32
C LYS A 11 -9.43 -6.70 17.63
N SER A 12 -9.79 -7.57 16.70
CA SER A 12 -10.93 -8.46 16.84
C SER A 12 -12.26 -7.75 17.05
N VAL A 13 -12.45 -6.60 16.38
CA VAL A 13 -13.69 -5.84 16.43
C VAL A 13 -14.79 -6.58 15.65
N ARG A 14 -15.97 -6.69 16.27
CA ARG A 14 -17.19 -7.18 15.63
C ARG A 14 -18.00 -6.01 15.08
N GLN A 15 -18.74 -6.26 14.00
CA GLN A 15 -19.60 -5.29 13.32
C GLN A 15 -20.61 -4.66 14.26
N GLU A 16 -21.15 -5.43 15.22
CA GLU A 16 -22.12 -4.95 16.23
C GLU A 16 -21.60 -3.76 17.07
N TYR A 17 -20.27 -3.62 17.21
CA TYR A 17 -19.64 -2.51 17.92
C TYR A 17 -19.18 -1.37 17.01
N GLY A 18 -19.36 -1.46 15.69
CA GLY A 18 -18.89 -0.46 14.72
C GLY A 18 -19.41 0.95 15.02
N ASN A 19 -20.72 1.09 15.27
CA ASN A 19 -21.33 2.38 15.58
C ASN A 19 -20.84 2.97 16.91
N ALA A 20 -20.74 2.14 17.95
CA ALA A 20 -20.23 2.57 19.25
C ALA A 20 -18.76 2.99 19.16
N LEU A 21 -17.97 2.26 18.37
CA LEU A 21 -16.57 2.57 18.10
C LEU A 21 -16.43 3.90 17.33
N SER A 22 -17.24 4.10 16.28
CA SER A 22 -17.28 5.37 15.54
C SER A 22 -17.60 6.55 16.44
N ALA A 23 -18.64 6.44 17.28
CA ALA A 23 -19.00 7.47 18.24
C ALA A 23 -17.87 7.75 19.25
N ALA A 24 -17.20 6.71 19.73
CA ALA A 24 -16.07 6.86 20.64
C ALA A 24 -14.88 7.57 19.97
N ILE A 25 -14.53 7.21 18.74
CA ILE A 25 -13.44 7.84 17.97
C ILE A 25 -13.74 9.31 17.70
N GLN A 26 -15.00 9.65 17.39
CA GLN A 26 -15.44 11.02 17.13
C GLN A 26 -15.16 11.96 18.31
N GLU A 27 -15.19 11.46 19.53
CA GLU A 27 -14.90 12.21 20.76
C GLU A 27 -13.38 12.35 21.05
N MET A 28 -12.53 11.58 20.38
CA MET A 28 -11.07 11.58 20.60
C MET A 28 -10.37 12.63 19.73
N LYS A 29 -10.56 13.92 20.06
CA LYS A 29 -9.99 15.04 19.29
C LYS A 29 -8.45 15.09 19.25
N GLN A 30 -7.79 14.32 20.11
CA GLN A 30 -6.33 14.21 20.21
C GLN A 30 -5.75 12.99 19.46
N LEU A 31 -6.58 12.21 18.77
CA LEU A 31 -6.16 10.95 18.16
C LEU A 31 -5.22 11.18 16.98
N GLU A 32 -4.01 10.63 17.08
CA GLU A 32 -2.95 10.71 16.06
C GLU A 32 -2.70 9.38 15.37
N SER A 33 -3.02 8.26 16.02
CA SER A 33 -2.87 6.92 15.45
C SER A 33 -4.09 6.07 15.73
N LEU A 34 -4.69 5.53 14.68
CA LEU A 34 -5.83 4.61 14.75
C LEU A 34 -5.45 3.29 14.07
N ASN A 35 -5.59 2.20 14.80
CA ASN A 35 -5.37 0.85 14.30
C ASN A 35 -6.57 -0.02 14.65
N ILE A 36 -7.37 -0.40 13.65
CA ILE A 36 -8.55 -1.22 13.83
C ILE A 36 -8.39 -2.50 13.01
N GLY A 37 -8.64 -3.65 13.65
CA GLY A 37 -8.72 -4.94 13.01
C GLY A 37 -10.01 -5.66 13.36
N ALA A 38 -10.71 -6.20 12.37
CA ALA A 38 -11.90 -6.99 12.59
C ALA A 38 -11.60 -8.39 13.17
N ILE A 39 -12.62 -9.04 13.72
CA ILE A 39 -12.52 -10.39 14.32
C ILE A 39 -12.24 -11.48 13.30
N THR A 40 -12.81 -11.35 12.11
CA THR A 40 -12.61 -12.28 11.00
C THR A 40 -12.33 -11.49 9.73
N LYS A 41 -11.88 -12.18 8.68
CA LYS A 41 -11.65 -11.58 7.37
C LYS A 41 -12.94 -11.20 6.63
N ASP A 42 -14.05 -11.86 6.97
CA ASP A 42 -15.33 -11.70 6.28
C ASP A 42 -16.22 -10.66 6.97
N GLU A 43 -15.89 -10.29 8.22
CA GLU A 43 -16.56 -9.26 9.00
C GLU A 43 -16.44 -7.89 8.34
N ILE A 44 -17.59 -7.30 7.99
CA ILE A 44 -17.67 -5.95 7.45
C ILE A 44 -17.69 -4.96 8.60
N LEU A 45 -16.76 -4.00 8.59
CA LEU A 45 -16.62 -3.00 9.64
C LEU A 45 -16.55 -1.59 9.05
N ASP A 46 -17.69 -1.08 8.60
CA ASP A 46 -17.79 0.27 8.09
C ASP A 46 -17.77 1.28 9.25
N LEU A 47 -16.68 2.05 9.32
CA LEU A 47 -16.51 3.10 10.32
C LEU A 47 -17.07 4.41 9.77
N ASP A 48 -18.33 4.70 10.06
CA ASP A 48 -18.94 5.99 9.68
C ASP A 48 -18.67 7.06 10.75
N LEU A 49 -17.75 7.99 10.44
CA LEU A 49 -17.42 9.10 11.31
C LEU A 49 -18.05 10.38 10.76
N ALA A 50 -18.75 11.12 11.62
CA ALA A 50 -19.39 12.39 11.26
C ALA A 50 -18.38 13.45 10.76
N SER A 51 -17.11 13.36 11.19
CA SER A 51 -16.03 14.19 10.65
C SER A 51 -14.69 13.46 10.70
N ALA A 52 -13.80 13.78 9.77
CA ALA A 52 -12.42 13.29 9.79
C ALA A 52 -11.68 13.69 11.09
N PRO A 53 -11.04 12.74 11.81
CA PRO A 53 -10.23 13.06 12.98
C PRO A 53 -9.06 13.98 12.62
N SER A 54 -9.12 15.22 13.12
CA SER A 54 -8.29 16.34 12.63
C SER A 54 -6.79 16.26 12.95
N ARG A 55 -6.36 15.33 13.82
CA ARG A 55 -4.96 15.14 14.19
C ARG A 55 -4.39 13.80 13.73
N LEU A 56 -5.17 13.01 13.00
CA LEU A 56 -4.79 11.65 12.65
C LEU A 56 -3.65 11.65 11.63
N ARG A 57 -2.54 11.01 12.01
CA ARG A 57 -1.32 10.88 11.21
C ARG A 57 -1.09 9.45 10.72
N VAL A 58 -1.60 8.47 11.45
CA VAL A 58 -1.47 7.05 11.11
C VAL A 58 -2.84 6.39 11.14
N LEU A 59 -3.21 5.77 10.04
CA LEU A 59 -4.41 4.95 9.93
C LEU A 59 -4.04 3.55 9.44
N ASN A 60 -4.41 2.53 10.21
CA ASN A 60 -4.34 1.14 9.81
C ASN A 60 -5.72 0.49 9.98
N LEU A 61 -6.32 0.08 8.86
CA LEU A 61 -7.57 -0.68 8.86
C LEU A 61 -7.27 -2.08 8.34
N LYS A 62 -7.57 -3.10 9.13
CA LYS A 62 -7.53 -4.51 8.75
C LYS A 62 -8.92 -5.13 8.87
N CYS A 63 -9.79 -4.83 7.93
CA CYS A 63 -11.19 -5.24 7.95
C CYS A 63 -11.79 -5.10 6.54
N ARG A 64 -12.85 -5.88 6.28
CA ARG A 64 -13.66 -5.70 5.07
C ARG A 64 -14.45 -4.41 5.18
N LEU A 65 -14.50 -3.66 4.09
CA LEU A 65 -15.22 -2.40 3.99
C LEU A 65 -16.17 -2.49 2.79
N THR A 66 -17.39 -1.98 2.91
CA THR A 66 -18.29 -1.92 1.75
C THR A 66 -17.78 -0.92 0.71
N LYS A 67 -17.20 0.18 1.18
CA LYS A 67 -16.56 1.23 0.40
C LYS A 67 -15.52 1.95 1.26
N LEU A 68 -14.66 2.75 0.64
CA LEU A 68 -13.73 3.60 1.39
C LEU A 68 -14.53 4.62 2.21
N PRO A 69 -14.36 4.72 3.54
CA PRO A 69 -15.06 5.70 4.34
C PRO A 69 -14.79 7.14 3.89
N ASN A 70 -15.85 7.93 3.71
CA ASN A 70 -15.80 9.28 3.13
C ASN A 70 -14.93 10.28 3.93
N TRP A 71 -14.64 9.99 5.20
CA TRP A 71 -13.77 10.83 6.03
C TRP A 71 -12.28 10.59 5.76
N ILE A 72 -11.89 9.46 5.15
CA ILE A 72 -10.47 9.13 4.89
C ILE A 72 -9.83 10.11 3.90
N PRO A 73 -10.43 10.42 2.73
CA PRO A 73 -9.89 11.43 1.81
C PRO A 73 -9.70 12.82 2.43
N ASN A 74 -10.41 13.12 3.52
CA ASN A 74 -10.40 14.41 4.19
C ASN A 74 -9.31 14.55 5.28
N LEU A 75 -8.46 13.54 5.47
CA LEU A 75 -7.43 13.53 6.51
C LEU A 75 -6.19 14.36 6.14
N GLN A 76 -6.24 15.66 6.46
CA GLN A 76 -5.20 16.64 6.09
C GLN A 76 -3.79 16.33 6.61
N TYR A 77 -3.68 15.63 7.75
CA TYR A 77 -2.39 15.34 8.40
C TYR A 77 -1.96 13.87 8.29
N LEU A 78 -2.67 13.06 7.49
CA LEU A 78 -2.36 11.64 7.36
C LEU A 78 -1.00 11.46 6.68
N VAL A 79 -0.07 10.82 7.39
CA VAL A 79 1.28 10.52 6.93
C VAL A 79 1.40 9.08 6.46
N LYS A 80 0.66 8.16 7.10
CA LYS A 80 0.73 6.72 6.83
C LYS A 80 -0.66 6.12 6.77
N LEU A 81 -0.96 5.50 5.64
CA LEU A 81 -2.17 4.72 5.42
C LEU A 81 -1.82 3.26 5.16
N ARG A 82 -2.48 2.37 5.90
CA ARG A 82 -2.43 0.93 5.67
C ARG A 82 -3.86 0.39 5.57
N LEU A 83 -4.15 -0.28 4.47
CA LEU A 83 -5.45 -0.92 4.23
C LEU A 83 -5.20 -2.41 4.01
N GLY A 84 -5.90 -3.25 4.77
CA GLY A 84 -5.80 -4.68 4.72
C GLY A 84 -7.16 -5.35 4.78
N LEU A 85 -7.38 -6.42 4.03
CA LEU A 85 -8.65 -7.16 3.96
C LEU A 85 -9.85 -6.29 3.55
N SER A 86 -9.63 -5.09 3.01
CA SER A 86 -10.71 -4.17 2.63
C SER A 86 -11.54 -4.66 1.45
N ASN A 87 -10.95 -5.45 0.55
CA ASN A 87 -11.62 -6.12 -0.55
C ASN A 87 -12.34 -5.15 -1.52
N PHE A 88 -11.76 -3.98 -1.76
CA PHE A 88 -12.32 -3.00 -2.70
C PHE A 88 -12.34 -3.57 -4.12
N LYS A 89 -13.49 -3.47 -4.81
CA LYS A 89 -13.60 -3.85 -6.22
C LYS A 89 -13.16 -2.71 -7.14
N ASP A 90 -13.58 -1.50 -6.78
CA ASP A 90 -13.18 -0.26 -7.44
C ASP A 90 -11.81 0.18 -6.93
N ASP A 91 -11.10 0.96 -7.75
CA ASP A 91 -9.76 1.44 -7.42
C ASP A 91 -9.81 2.45 -6.25
N PRO A 92 -9.26 2.12 -5.05
CA PRO A 92 -9.29 3.02 -3.91
C PRO A 92 -8.39 4.26 -4.13
N LEU A 93 -7.45 4.23 -5.08
CA LEU A 93 -6.49 5.31 -5.31
C LEU A 93 -7.17 6.60 -5.78
N ASP A 94 -8.31 6.50 -6.46
CA ASP A 94 -9.09 7.64 -6.93
C ASP A 94 -9.49 8.61 -5.82
N SER A 95 -9.78 8.06 -4.64
CA SER A 95 -10.16 8.84 -3.47
C SER A 95 -8.97 9.21 -2.58
N LEU A 96 -7.81 8.60 -2.80
CA LEU A 96 -6.62 8.76 -1.93
C LEU A 96 -5.54 9.64 -2.55
N ASN A 97 -5.58 9.86 -3.87
CA ASN A 97 -4.53 10.53 -4.64
C ASN A 97 -4.30 12.00 -4.26
N THR A 98 -5.27 12.66 -3.62
CA THR A 98 -5.19 14.07 -3.21
C THR A 98 -4.71 14.28 -1.77
N LEU A 99 -4.42 13.20 -1.02
CA LEU A 99 -3.98 13.31 0.36
C LEU A 99 -2.65 14.09 0.45
N PRO A 100 -2.64 15.30 1.05
CA PRO A 100 -1.57 16.28 0.82
C PRO A 100 -0.27 15.99 1.57
N ASN A 101 -0.30 15.08 2.54
CA ASN A 101 0.83 14.76 3.42
C ASN A 101 1.11 13.25 3.51
N LEU A 102 0.49 12.45 2.65
CA LEU A 102 0.65 11.00 2.67
C LEU A 102 2.06 10.65 2.17
N LEU A 103 2.89 10.11 3.07
CA LEU A 103 4.26 9.68 2.77
C LEU A 103 4.34 8.17 2.54
N ARG A 104 3.44 7.39 3.15
CA ARG A 104 3.47 5.93 3.12
C ARG A 104 2.10 5.33 2.87
N LEU A 105 1.99 4.51 1.82
CA LEU A 105 0.80 3.76 1.47
C LEU A 105 1.13 2.27 1.42
N ASN A 106 0.31 1.46 2.08
CA ASN A 106 0.43 0.02 2.05
C ASN A 106 -0.95 -0.60 1.82
N LEU A 107 -1.10 -1.30 0.70
CA LEU A 107 -2.27 -2.12 0.40
C LEU A 107 -1.84 -3.58 0.57
N TRP A 108 -2.52 -4.31 1.45
CA TRP A 108 -2.12 -5.67 1.77
C TRP A 108 -3.29 -6.63 2.00
N ASP A 109 -3.06 -7.94 1.96
CA ASP A 109 -4.09 -8.97 2.24
C ASP A 109 -5.41 -8.66 1.51
N ASP A 110 -5.41 -8.63 0.17
CA ASP A 110 -6.60 -8.34 -0.65
C ASP A 110 -7.35 -7.06 -0.24
N ALA A 111 -6.61 -6.01 0.15
CA ALA A 111 -7.20 -4.67 0.30
C ALA A 111 -7.87 -4.17 -0.98
N PHE A 112 -7.35 -4.59 -2.12
CA PHE A 112 -7.91 -4.38 -3.44
C PHE A 112 -8.08 -5.73 -4.13
N SER A 113 -9.25 -5.94 -4.73
CA SER A 113 -9.69 -7.18 -5.37
C SER A 113 -10.01 -7.00 -6.86
N GLY A 114 -9.77 -5.81 -7.40
CA GLY A 114 -9.73 -5.58 -8.84
C GLY A 114 -8.39 -5.99 -9.45
N GLU A 115 -8.30 -5.84 -10.76
CA GLU A 115 -7.19 -6.36 -11.56
C GLU A 115 -6.15 -5.29 -11.91
N ARG A 116 -6.55 -4.02 -11.89
CA ARG A 116 -5.71 -2.88 -12.27
C ARG A 116 -5.74 -1.79 -11.22
N LEU A 117 -4.56 -1.33 -10.81
CA LEU A 117 -4.40 -0.07 -10.08
C LEU A 117 -3.94 1.01 -11.04
N HIS A 118 -4.48 2.21 -10.91
CA HIS A 118 -4.14 3.37 -11.72
C HIS A 118 -3.72 4.55 -10.85
N PHE A 119 -2.43 4.90 -10.92
CA PHE A 119 -1.92 6.14 -10.36
C PHE A 119 -2.10 7.26 -11.38
N LYS A 120 -3.17 8.04 -11.21
CA LYS A 120 -3.54 9.14 -12.10
C LYS A 120 -2.57 10.31 -12.04
N LYS A 121 -2.49 11.05 -13.14
CA LYS A 121 -1.66 12.25 -13.29
C LYS A 121 -1.80 13.21 -12.09
N GLY A 122 -0.66 13.66 -11.55
CA GLY A 122 -0.60 14.56 -10.38
C GLY A 122 -0.98 13.93 -9.04
N GLY A 123 -1.33 12.64 -9.03
CA GLY A 123 -1.69 11.92 -7.82
C GLY A 123 -0.49 11.59 -6.94
N PHE A 124 -0.72 11.62 -5.62
CA PHE A 124 0.26 11.25 -4.58
C PHE A 124 1.56 12.07 -4.63
N PRO A 125 1.49 13.41 -4.59
CA PRO A 125 2.65 14.27 -4.84
C PRO A 125 3.78 14.15 -3.83
N LYS A 126 3.50 13.67 -2.60
CA LYS A 126 4.52 13.51 -1.52
C LYS A 126 4.78 12.06 -1.13
N LEU A 127 4.20 11.09 -1.84
CA LEU A 127 4.30 9.68 -1.44
C LEU A 127 5.72 9.18 -1.67
N LYS A 128 6.39 8.74 -0.60
CA LYS A 128 7.78 8.26 -0.63
C LYS A 128 7.88 6.74 -0.62
N GLU A 129 6.95 6.07 0.05
CA GLU A 129 6.96 4.61 0.17
C GLU A 129 5.62 3.99 -0.22
N LEU A 130 5.67 3.04 -1.15
CA LEU A 130 4.54 2.27 -1.61
C LEU A 130 4.82 0.77 -1.46
N ASP A 131 3.94 0.08 -0.75
CA ASP A 131 4.00 -1.36 -0.59
C ASP A 131 2.70 -2.01 -1.09
N LEU A 132 2.81 -2.96 -2.02
CA LEU A 132 1.69 -3.75 -2.52
C LEU A 132 1.95 -5.23 -2.20
N THR A 133 1.18 -5.80 -1.28
CA THR A 133 1.46 -7.12 -0.70
C THR A 133 0.24 -8.05 -0.71
N ARG A 134 0.32 -9.24 -1.30
CA ARG A 134 -0.81 -10.20 -1.28
C ARG A 134 -2.10 -9.59 -1.84
N LEU A 135 -2.00 -8.92 -2.99
CA LEU A 135 -3.13 -8.48 -3.79
C LEU A 135 -3.37 -9.54 -4.86
N ASN A 136 -4.15 -10.57 -4.53
CA ASN A 136 -4.19 -11.84 -5.27
C ASN A 136 -4.75 -11.71 -6.69
N ARG A 137 -5.50 -10.65 -6.98
CA ARG A 137 -6.11 -10.39 -8.30
C ARG A 137 -5.38 -9.31 -9.11
N LEU A 138 -4.44 -8.58 -8.51
CA LEU A 138 -3.73 -7.51 -9.17
C LEU A 138 -2.84 -8.07 -10.29
N SER A 139 -3.17 -7.73 -11.54
CA SER A 139 -2.45 -8.20 -12.73
C SER A 139 -1.73 -7.07 -13.47
N SER A 140 -2.15 -5.82 -13.27
CA SER A 140 -1.56 -4.66 -13.94
C SER A 140 -1.54 -3.41 -13.06
N ILE A 141 -0.56 -2.54 -13.33
CA ILE A 141 -0.43 -1.23 -12.70
C ILE A 141 -0.13 -0.25 -13.83
N SER A 142 -0.85 0.87 -13.86
CA SER A 142 -0.54 2.00 -14.74
C SER A 142 -0.23 3.24 -13.93
N ILE A 143 0.81 3.97 -14.35
CA ILE A 143 1.26 5.19 -13.68
C ILE A 143 1.35 6.27 -14.75
N ASP A 144 0.45 7.25 -14.66
CA ASP A 144 0.49 8.39 -15.56
C ASP A 144 1.75 9.24 -15.30
N GLU A 145 2.15 10.01 -16.31
CA GLU A 145 3.16 11.06 -16.12
C GLU A 145 2.76 12.01 -14.98
N GLU A 146 3.75 12.49 -14.22
CA GLU A 146 3.57 13.34 -13.04
C GLU A 146 2.83 12.70 -11.84
N ALA A 147 2.46 11.41 -11.91
CA ALA A 147 2.06 10.67 -10.71
C ALA A 147 3.29 10.21 -9.92
N LEU A 148 3.17 10.08 -8.59
CA LEU A 148 4.21 9.49 -7.73
C LEU A 148 5.59 10.16 -7.85
N VAL A 149 5.63 11.47 -8.09
CA VAL A 149 6.87 12.21 -8.40
C VAL A 149 7.95 12.09 -7.32
N ASP A 150 7.57 11.99 -6.05
CA ASP A 150 8.49 11.88 -4.91
C ASP A 150 8.71 10.43 -4.43
N LEU A 151 8.29 9.42 -5.21
CA LEU A 151 8.40 8.02 -4.78
C LEU A 151 9.86 7.57 -4.74
N GLU A 152 10.31 7.15 -3.56
CA GLU A 152 11.68 6.70 -3.29
C GLU A 152 11.77 5.17 -3.14
N HIS A 153 10.72 4.53 -2.60
CA HIS A 153 10.69 3.10 -2.32
C HIS A 153 9.40 2.46 -2.82
N PHE A 154 9.53 1.46 -3.68
CA PHE A 154 8.41 0.65 -4.14
C PHE A 154 8.69 -0.83 -3.86
N ARG A 155 7.79 -1.50 -3.14
CA ARG A 155 7.91 -2.93 -2.83
C ARG A 155 6.68 -3.71 -3.29
N PHE A 156 6.97 -4.83 -3.94
CA PHE A 156 6.00 -5.85 -4.29
C PHE A 156 6.27 -7.09 -3.47
N ARG A 157 5.21 -7.68 -2.90
CA ARG A 157 5.32 -8.96 -2.22
C ARG A 157 4.14 -9.86 -2.50
N ASN A 158 4.39 -11.06 -3.02
CA ASN A 158 3.36 -12.09 -3.16
C ASN A 158 2.12 -11.58 -3.92
N ASN A 159 2.31 -11.05 -5.12
CA ASN A 159 1.22 -10.66 -6.01
C ASN A 159 1.20 -11.64 -7.20
N PRO A 160 0.48 -12.77 -7.11
CA PRO A 160 0.64 -13.91 -8.02
C PRO A 160 0.20 -13.65 -9.47
N GLN A 161 -0.65 -12.65 -9.70
CA GLN A 161 -1.12 -12.30 -11.04
C GLN A 161 -0.31 -11.17 -11.70
N LEU A 162 0.56 -10.48 -10.94
CA LEU A 162 1.42 -9.42 -11.47
C LEU A 162 2.66 -10.05 -12.11
N LYS A 163 2.49 -10.50 -13.34
CA LYS A 163 3.49 -11.25 -14.12
C LYS A 163 4.38 -10.39 -15.00
N VAL A 164 3.98 -9.14 -15.24
CA VAL A 164 4.71 -8.20 -16.11
C VAL A 164 5.08 -6.97 -15.30
N LEU A 165 6.32 -6.51 -15.46
CA LEU A 165 6.78 -5.28 -14.85
C LEU A 165 6.08 -4.07 -15.52
N PRO A 166 5.50 -3.14 -14.75
CA PRO A 166 4.89 -1.93 -15.32
C PRO A 166 5.95 -1.08 -16.04
N HIS A 167 5.76 -0.82 -17.33
CA HIS A 167 6.70 -0.03 -18.13
C HIS A 167 6.81 1.41 -17.63
N ASP A 168 5.74 1.96 -17.06
CA ASP A 168 5.69 3.31 -16.50
C ASP A 168 6.69 3.53 -15.34
N LEU A 169 7.20 2.46 -14.72
CA LEU A 169 8.25 2.59 -13.70
C LEU A 169 9.49 3.32 -14.23
N GLN A 170 9.76 3.27 -15.53
CA GLN A 170 10.87 4.02 -16.15
C GLN A 170 10.78 5.55 -15.94
N ASN A 171 9.58 6.05 -15.66
CA ASN A 171 9.30 7.48 -15.49
C ASN A 171 9.54 7.96 -14.05
N LEU A 172 9.70 7.04 -13.08
CA LEU A 172 9.88 7.37 -11.66
C LEU A 172 11.32 7.75 -11.33
N LYS A 173 11.73 8.97 -11.70
CA LYS A 173 13.13 9.41 -11.61
C LYS A 173 13.71 9.48 -10.19
N ASN A 174 12.86 9.61 -9.18
CA ASN A 174 13.28 9.67 -7.78
C ASN A 174 13.36 8.29 -7.09
N LEU A 175 13.00 7.20 -7.79
CA LEU A 175 12.94 5.88 -7.20
C LEU A 175 14.34 5.36 -6.85
N GLN A 176 14.60 5.20 -5.55
CA GLN A 176 15.89 4.76 -5.01
C GLN A 176 15.93 3.24 -4.83
N PHE A 177 14.78 2.66 -4.47
CA PHE A 177 14.65 1.25 -4.14
C PHE A 177 13.43 0.60 -4.80
N LEU A 178 13.67 -0.53 -5.46
CA LEU A 178 12.63 -1.41 -5.97
C LEU A 178 12.84 -2.83 -5.43
N GLY A 179 11.88 -3.30 -4.65
CA GLY A 179 11.94 -4.60 -3.98
C GLY A 179 10.89 -5.57 -4.48
N PHE A 180 11.29 -6.82 -4.73
CA PHE A 180 10.41 -7.93 -5.06
C PHE A 180 10.59 -9.04 -4.04
N ALA A 181 9.49 -9.62 -3.56
CA ALA A 181 9.53 -10.79 -2.69
C ALA A 181 8.39 -11.75 -3.07
N GLU A 182 8.68 -13.04 -3.23
CA GLU A 182 7.64 -14.04 -3.53
C GLU A 182 6.80 -13.67 -4.79
N MET A 183 7.45 -13.12 -5.82
CA MET A 183 6.79 -12.67 -7.05
C MET A 183 6.78 -13.76 -8.13
N PRO A 184 5.86 -13.71 -9.13
CA PRO A 184 5.85 -14.66 -10.24
C PRO A 184 7.19 -14.71 -10.97
N VAL A 185 7.59 -15.93 -11.35
CA VAL A 185 8.87 -16.18 -12.05
C VAL A 185 8.93 -15.41 -13.36
N GLU A 186 7.81 -15.25 -14.06
CA GLU A 186 7.73 -14.50 -15.31
C GLU A 186 8.17 -13.03 -15.14
N LEU A 187 7.78 -12.40 -14.03
CA LEU A 187 8.20 -11.02 -13.73
C LEU A 187 9.67 -10.98 -13.35
N VAL A 188 10.09 -11.88 -12.46
CA VAL A 188 11.46 -11.92 -11.92
C VAL A 188 12.48 -12.20 -13.03
N ASP A 189 12.23 -13.20 -13.87
CA ASP A 189 13.12 -13.56 -14.98
C ASP A 189 13.19 -12.45 -16.03
N SER A 190 12.10 -11.69 -16.23
CA SER A 190 12.10 -10.56 -17.17
C SER A 190 13.06 -9.43 -16.78
N ILE A 191 13.44 -9.31 -15.51
CA ILE A 191 14.39 -8.28 -15.04
C ILE A 191 15.78 -8.83 -14.72
N ASP A 192 15.92 -10.15 -14.63
CA ASP A 192 17.18 -10.83 -14.32
C ASP A 192 18.07 -10.95 -15.58
N PRO A 193 19.29 -10.34 -15.58
CA PRO A 193 20.20 -10.44 -16.71
C PRO A 193 20.65 -11.87 -17.02
N GLU A 194 20.68 -12.77 -16.03
CA GLU A 194 21.06 -14.17 -16.23
C GLU A 194 19.94 -15.00 -16.87
N LYS A 195 18.71 -14.47 -16.91
CA LYS A 195 17.51 -15.12 -17.45
C LYS A 195 16.95 -14.43 -18.71
N GLY A 196 17.74 -13.54 -19.32
CA GLY A 196 17.40 -12.85 -20.57
C GLY A 196 16.99 -11.39 -20.38
N GLY A 197 16.49 -10.99 -19.20
CA GLY A 197 16.39 -9.58 -18.78
C GLY A 197 15.65 -8.64 -19.74
N THR A 198 14.60 -9.11 -20.41
CA THR A 198 13.87 -8.38 -21.47
C THR A 198 13.28 -7.04 -21.02
N CYS A 199 12.99 -6.89 -19.73
CA CYS A 199 12.42 -5.70 -19.08
C CYS A 199 13.46 -4.89 -18.27
N ARG A 200 14.74 -5.26 -18.29
CA ARG A 200 15.79 -4.59 -17.49
C ARG A 200 15.93 -3.10 -17.79
N TRP A 201 15.62 -2.68 -19.02
CA TRP A 201 15.66 -1.27 -19.42
C TRP A 201 14.75 -0.37 -18.57
N ILE A 202 13.63 -0.90 -18.06
CA ILE A 202 12.68 -0.18 -17.20
C ILE A 202 13.34 0.23 -15.88
N ILE A 203 14.20 -0.62 -15.31
CA ILE A 203 14.75 -0.46 -13.95
C ILE A 203 16.18 0.09 -13.91
N ASN A 204 16.79 0.36 -15.06
CA ASN A 204 18.21 0.75 -15.15
C ASN A 204 18.57 2.04 -14.40
N HIS A 205 17.58 2.92 -14.21
CA HIS A 205 17.71 4.20 -13.51
C HIS A 205 17.54 4.08 -11.99
N ILE A 206 17.27 2.87 -11.46
CA ILE A 206 17.01 2.65 -10.04
C ILE A 206 18.32 2.17 -9.37
N PRO A 207 18.83 2.86 -8.34
CA PRO A 207 20.09 2.51 -7.68
C PRO A 207 20.12 1.11 -7.04
N LEU A 208 19.01 0.70 -6.42
CA LEU A 208 18.91 -0.57 -5.73
C LEU A 208 17.65 -1.33 -6.14
N VAL A 209 17.86 -2.43 -6.86
CA VAL A 209 16.80 -3.40 -7.20
C VAL A 209 17.13 -4.72 -6.53
N GLN A 210 16.21 -5.25 -5.71
CA GLN A 210 16.43 -6.46 -4.94
C GLN A 210 15.27 -7.45 -5.10
N ILE A 211 15.63 -8.72 -5.27
CA ILE A 211 14.71 -9.84 -5.24
C ILE A 211 15.00 -10.66 -3.98
N ARG A 212 13.97 -10.88 -3.17
CA ARG A 212 13.98 -11.76 -2.00
C ARG A 212 13.37 -13.10 -2.38
N GLN A 213 14.16 -14.17 -2.28
CA GLN A 213 13.73 -15.55 -2.49
C GLN A 213 13.73 -16.29 -1.16
N ASN A 214 12.63 -16.97 -0.83
CA ASN A 214 12.60 -17.83 0.36
C ASN A 214 13.38 -19.12 0.06
N VAL A 215 14.29 -19.49 0.96
CA VAL A 215 15.13 -20.70 0.86
C VAL A 215 14.85 -21.69 1.98
N GLY A 216 13.88 -21.39 2.85
CA GLY A 216 13.47 -22.25 3.95
C GLY A 216 12.11 -21.85 4.52
N SER A 217 11.74 -22.50 5.61
CA SER A 217 10.44 -22.33 6.25
C SER A 217 10.42 -21.21 7.29
N LYS A 218 11.56 -20.69 7.74
CA LYS A 218 11.62 -19.60 8.72
C LYS A 218 11.59 -18.24 8.03
N PHE A 219 11.16 -17.23 8.78
CA PHE A 219 11.07 -15.85 8.30
C PHE A 219 12.42 -15.25 7.82
N HIS A 220 13.53 -15.71 8.40
CA HIS A 220 14.88 -15.27 8.04
C HIS A 220 15.55 -16.14 6.97
N ASP A 221 14.90 -17.23 6.54
CA ASP A 221 15.45 -18.14 5.53
C ASP A 221 15.17 -17.56 4.15
N TYR A 222 15.85 -16.47 3.82
CA TYR A 222 15.77 -15.87 2.51
C TYR A 222 17.14 -15.45 1.99
N MET A 223 17.28 -15.52 0.67
CA MET A 223 18.39 -14.96 -0.06
C MET A 223 17.95 -13.64 -0.69
N LEU A 224 18.85 -12.65 -0.68
CA LEU A 224 18.70 -11.41 -1.40
C LEU A 224 19.57 -11.45 -2.63
N HIS A 225 18.95 -11.34 -3.80
CA HIS A 225 19.62 -11.18 -5.07
C HIS A 225 19.50 -9.72 -5.51
N ARG A 226 20.64 -9.05 -5.72
CA ARG A 226 20.68 -7.67 -6.24
C ARG A 226 20.73 -7.72 -7.76
N ILE A 227 19.77 -7.08 -8.42
CA ILE A 227 19.83 -6.90 -9.87
C ILE A 227 20.79 -5.74 -10.19
N PRO A 228 21.85 -5.97 -10.98
CA PRO A 228 22.76 -4.89 -11.37
C PRO A 228 22.05 -3.86 -12.23
N THR A 229 22.13 -2.58 -11.86
CA THR A 229 21.60 -1.45 -12.64
C THR A 229 22.75 -0.59 -13.17
N LYS A 230 22.45 0.41 -14.02
CA LYS A 230 23.49 1.26 -14.64
C LYS A 230 24.10 2.26 -13.65
N ILE A 231 23.49 2.45 -12.49
CA ILE A 231 23.97 3.34 -11.45
C ILE A 231 24.95 2.57 -10.57
N LYS A 232 26.24 2.92 -10.65
CA LYS A 232 27.23 2.49 -9.66
C LYS A 232 26.98 3.32 -8.40
N VAL A 233 26.53 2.66 -7.33
CA VAL A 233 26.47 3.23 -5.97
C VAL A 233 27.75 2.84 -5.25
#